data_AF-A0A7V9NL40-F1
#
_entry.id   AF-A0A7V9NL40-F1
#
_cell.length_a   1.000
_cell.length_b   1.000
_cell.length_c   1.000
_cell.angle_alpha   90.00
_cell.angle_beta   90.00
_cell.angle_gamma   90.00
#
_symmetry.space_group_name_H-M   'P 1'
#
loop_
_entity.id
_entity.type
_entity.pdbx_description
1 polymer ?
#
loop_
_entity_poly.entity_id
_entity_poly.type
_entity_poly.pdbx_seq_one_letter_code
_entity_poly.pdbx_strand_id
1 'polypeptide(L)' 'MMKRENLKRFAWLSVLAAVLTISLKMAAYFFTGSVGLLSDALESVINLVAAVMALLML' A
#
# COMPACT_ATOMS: atom_id res chain seq x y z
N MET A 1 -21.14 16.86 -7.71
CA MET A 1 -21.42 15.43 -7.97
C MET A 1 -20.08 14.76 -8.24
N MET A 2 -19.41 14.23 -7.22
CA MET A 2 -18.11 13.54 -7.37
C MET A 2 -18.34 12.31 -8.25
N LYS A 3 -17.90 12.40 -9.50
CA LYS A 3 -18.11 11.37 -10.52
C LYS A 3 -17.47 10.07 -10.01
N ARG A 4 -18.28 9.03 -9.75
CA ARG A 4 -17.83 7.74 -9.17
C ARG A 4 -16.64 7.12 -9.92
N GLU A 5 -16.46 7.46 -11.19
CA GLU A 5 -15.29 7.09 -12.00
C GLU A 5 -13.95 7.50 -11.38
N ASN A 6 -13.87 8.65 -10.69
CA ASN A 6 -12.62 9.14 -10.11
C ASN A 6 -12.20 8.33 -8.88
N LEU A 7 -13.15 7.91 -8.04
CA LEU A 7 -12.86 7.19 -6.80
C LEU A 7 -12.20 5.82 -7.08
N LYS A 8 -12.68 5.09 -8.10
CA LYS A 8 -12.06 3.81 -8.51
C LYS A 8 -10.63 4.00 -8.99
N ARG A 9 -10.36 5.07 -9.73
CA ARG A 9 -9.01 5.40 -10.21
C ARG A 9 -8.06 5.74 -9.06
N PHE A 10 -8.53 6.51 -8.08
CA PHE A 10 -7.75 6.80 -6.88
C PHE A 10 -7.52 5.56 -6.01
N ALA A 11 -8.51 4.67 -5.86
CA ALA A 11 -8.35 3.41 -5.14
C ALA A 11 -7.28 2.51 -5.79
N TRP A 12 -7.28 2.39 -7.13
CA TRP A 12 -6.21 1.70 -7.86
C TRP A 12 -4.83 2.33 -7.67
N LEU A 13 -4.74 3.68 -7.66
CA LEU A 13 -3.50 4.38 -7.36
C LEU A 13 -3.01 4.10 -5.93
N SER A 14 -3.92 4.03 -4.94
CA SER A 14 -3.58 3.68 -3.55
C SER A 14 -3.04 2.25 -3.44
N VAL A 15 -3.62 1.28 -4.14
CA VAL A 15 -3.12 -0.10 -4.18
C VAL A 15 -1.71 -0.13 -4.79
N LEU A 16 -1.51 0.54 -5.93
CA LEU A 16 -0.19 0.62 -6.59
C LEU A 16 0.86 1.25 -5.66
N ALA A 17 0.52 2.36 -5.00
CA ALA A 17 1.40 3.05 -4.08
C ALA A 17 1.75 2.17 -2.87
N ALA A 18 0.80 1.40 -2.34
CA ALA A 18 1.05 0.48 -1.23
C ALA A 18 2.00 -0.66 -1.64
N VAL A 19 1.81 -1.27 -2.82
CA VAL A 19 2.71 -2.31 -3.35
C VAL A 19 4.13 -1.77 -3.56
N LEU A 20 4.26 -0.57 -4.14
CA LEU A 20 5.56 0.07 -4.33
C LEU A 20 6.24 0.36 -2.98
N THR A 21 5.49 0.86 -2.01
CA THR A 21 6.02 1.15 -0.67
C THR A 21 6.53 -0.11 0.02
N ILE A 22 5.76 -1.21 0.00
CA ILE A 22 6.18 -2.49 0.57
C ILE A 22 7.46 -2.99 -0.12
N SER A 23 7.53 -2.90 -1.45
CA SER A 23 8.68 -3.36 -2.24
C SER A 23 9.95 -2.58 -1.88
N LEU A 24 9.85 -1.26 -1.75
CA LEU A 24 10.96 -0.41 -1.35
C LEU A 24 11.42 -0.70 0.09
N LYS A 25 10.48 -0.89 1.02
CA LYS A 25 10.79 -1.24 2.41
C LYS A 25 11.44 -2.62 2.52
N MET A 26 10.96 -3.59 1.77
CA MET A 26 11.58 -4.92 1.67
C MET A 26 13.00 -4.85 1.12
N ALA A 27 13.23 -4.08 0.05
CA ALA A 27 14.58 -3.83 -0.46
C ALA A 27 15.47 -3.19 0.62
N ALA A 28 15.00 -2.15 1.31
CA ALA A 28 15.74 -1.50 2.39
C ALA A 28 16.06 -2.45 3.55
N TYR A 29 15.13 -3.36 3.90
CA TYR A 29 15.38 -4.43 4.86
C TYR A 29 16.53 -5.33 4.42
N PHE A 30 16.56 -5.78 3.16
CA PHE A 30 17.66 -6.61 2.65
C PHE A 30 19.02 -5.92 2.71
N PHE A 31 19.08 -4.60 2.47
CA PHE A 31 20.35 -3.86 2.55
C PHE A 31 20.80 -3.56 3.98
N THR A 32 19.88 -3.45 4.93
CA THR A 32 20.20 -2.98 6.30
C THR A 32 20.16 -4.08 7.36
N GLY A 33 19.42 -5.16 7.13
CA GLY A 33 19.12 -6.19 8.14
C GLY A 33 18.24 -5.68 9.30
N SER A 34 17.66 -4.48 9.21
CA SER A 34 16.94 -3.86 10.32
C SER A 34 15.56 -4.48 10.53
N VAL A 35 15.37 -5.12 11.68
CA VAL A 35 14.06 -5.64 12.14
C VAL A 35 13.00 -4.54 12.30
N GLY A 36 13.42 -3.29 12.56
CA GLY A 36 12.50 -2.15 12.60
C GLY A 36 11.90 -1.85 11.22
N LEU A 37 12.71 -1.93 10.15
CA LEU A 37 12.23 -1.80 8.77
C LEU A 37 11.33 -2.97 8.35
N LEU A 38 11.59 -4.18 8.87
CA LEU A 38 10.72 -5.32 8.66
C LEU A 38 9.33 -5.10 9.30
N SER A 39 9.28 -4.57 10.53
CA SER A 39 8.03 -4.20 11.20
C SER A 39 7.27 -3.11 10.45
N ASP A 40 7.98 -2.10 9.97
CA ASP A 40 7.43 -1.01 9.17
C ASP A 40 6.92 -1.48 7.79
N ALA A 41 7.56 -2.50 7.20
CA ALA A 41 7.06 -3.17 6.00
C ALA A 41 5.76 -3.96 6.28
N LEU A 42 5.69 -4.67 7.40
CA LEU A 42 4.47 -5.36 7.85
C LEU A 42 3.31 -4.40 8.09
N GLU A 43 3.55 -3.23 8.69
CA GLU A 43 2.53 -2.19 8.83
C GLU A 43 1.99 -1.74 7.46
N SER A 44 2.86 -1.59 6.46
CA SER A 44 2.42 -1.23 5.10
C SER A 44 1.58 -2.30 4.39
N VAL A 45 1.61 -3.58 4.84
CA VAL A 45 0.68 -4.61 4.37
C VAL A 45 -0.74 -4.32 4.84
N ILE A 46 -0.93 -3.82 6.06
CA ILE A 46 -2.25 -3.39 6.55
C ILE A 46 -2.79 -2.24 5.69
N ASN A 47 -1.92 -1.30 5.29
CA ASN A 47 -2.30 -0.21 4.37
C ASN A 47 -2.75 -0.73 2.99
N LEU A 48 -2.10 -1.78 2.47
CA LEU A 48 -2.53 -2.45 1.24
C LEU A 48 -3.91 -3.11 1.42
N VAL A 49 -4.15 -3.80 2.54
CA VAL A 49 -5.46 -4.41 2.85
C VAL A 49 -6.55 -3.34 2.91
N ALA A 50 -6.28 -2.20 3.56
CA ALA A 50 -7.22 -1.09 3.63
C ALA A 50 -7.55 -0.52 2.23
N ALA A 51 -6.54 -0.36 1.36
CA ALA A 51 -6.74 0.09 -0.02
C ALA A 51 -7.58 -0.89 -0.84
N VAL A 52 -7.36 -2.21 -0.69
CA VAL A 52 -8.17 -3.25 -1.35
C VAL A 52 -9.60 -3.24 -0.83
N MET A 53 -9.81 -3.12 0.49
CA MET A 53 -11.14 -2.99 1.07
C MET A 53 -11.89 -1.77 0.52
N ALA A 54 -11.21 -0.62 0.41
CA ALA A 54 -11.80 0.58 -0.19
C ALA A 54 -12.19 0.34 -1.67
N LEU A 55 -11.39 -0.41 -2.43
CA LEU A 55 -11.73 -0.78 -3.82
C LEU A 55 -12.96 -1.70 -3.88
N LEU A 56 -13.09 -2.67 -2.97
CA LEU A 56 -14.24 -3.58 -2.92
C LEU A 56 -15.55 -2.88 -2.55
N MET A 57 -15.49 -1.77 -1.82
CA MET A 57 -16.66 -0.99 -1.39
C MET A 57 -17.17 0.02 -2.44
N LEU A 58 -16.48 0.17 -3.58
CA LEU A 58 -16.76 1.17 -4.64
C LEU A 58 -17.40 0.60 -5.91
#